data_AF-A0A0B2X0Z7-F1
#
_entry.id   AF-A0A0B2X0Z7-F1
#
_cell.length_a   1.000
_cell.length_b   1.000
_cell.length_c   1.000
_cell.angle_alpha   90.00
_cell.angle_beta   90.00
_cell.angle_gamma   90.00
#
_symmetry.space_group_name_H-M   'P 1'
#
loop_
_entity.id
_entity.type
_entity.pdbx_description
1 polymer ?
#
loop_
_entity_poly.entity_id
_entity_poly.type
_entity_poly.pdbx_seq_one_letter_code
_entity_poly.pdbx_strand_id
1 'polypeptide(L)'
;MPDRVQKTIILSLGGMNYSQGGWVDAQDAEKAAQSVWDMFGPVPPGGNVDRPFGSAVVDGFDFDFESTANNLEAFGAKLRSLMDRAGRRRFYLTASPQCVFPDAAMAPTLHNAAFDFVMVQFYNNWCSVSNFQIGSATQNAFNFDDWPWWARRSQNPKVKVFLGVLANKGAGAGFIHGEKLKVAIAYSKKFSSFGGVMMWDMSQLYANKRFLAEVVNALAKWVLICKLPRLGDWRDAWTLYKRQPVLGYVTKWFLPSRHLVYMFSTTVLTWDKAH
;
A
#
# COMPACT_ATOMS: atom_id res chain seq x y z
N MET A 1 -0.03 -27.59 11.94
CA MET A 1 -1.00 -26.48 11.81
C MET A 1 -0.96 -26.03 10.37
N PRO A 2 -2.09 -25.92 9.66
CA PRO A 2 -2.09 -25.56 8.25
C PRO A 2 -1.49 -24.16 8.08
N ASP A 3 -0.76 -24.00 6.99
CA ASP A 3 0.14 -22.87 6.68
C ASP A 3 -0.50 -21.51 6.99
N ARG A 4 -0.03 -20.86 8.07
CA ARG A 4 -0.37 -19.46 8.34
C ARG A 4 0.24 -18.62 7.23
N VAL A 5 -0.60 -18.17 6.32
CA VAL A 5 -0.17 -17.21 5.31
C VAL A 5 0.18 -15.90 6.03
N GLN A 6 1.47 -15.55 6.08
CA GLN A 6 1.95 -14.38 6.81
C GLN A 6 1.30 -13.12 6.22
N LYS A 7 0.76 -12.18 7.00
CA LYS A 7 0.64 -10.81 6.50
C LYS A 7 0.57 -9.75 7.56
N THR A 8 0.92 -8.55 7.08
CA THR A 8 0.68 -7.27 7.70
C THR A 8 -0.80 -6.93 7.71
N ILE A 9 -1.36 -6.84 8.91
CA ILE A 9 -2.70 -6.32 9.19
C ILE A 9 -2.53 -4.99 9.90
N ILE A 10 -2.99 -3.91 9.29
CA ILE A 10 -2.87 -2.54 9.80
C ILE A 10 -4.26 -2.05 10.17
N LEU A 11 -4.39 -1.47 11.36
CA LEU A 11 -5.64 -0.84 11.81
C LEU A 11 -5.70 0.58 11.27
N SER A 12 -6.68 0.89 10.43
CA SER A 12 -6.90 2.25 9.95
C SER A 12 -7.75 3.07 10.93
N LEU A 13 -7.36 4.33 11.10
CA LEU A 13 -7.96 5.33 11.99
C LEU A 13 -8.43 6.51 11.14
N GLY A 14 -9.66 6.98 11.38
CA GLY A 14 -10.29 8.04 10.60
C GLY A 14 -11.42 7.48 9.72
N GLY A 15 -11.23 7.61 8.41
CA GLY A 15 -12.20 7.36 7.35
C GLY A 15 -13.10 8.56 7.06
N MET A 16 -13.77 8.53 5.90
CA MET A 16 -14.71 9.56 5.42
C MET A 16 -15.72 10.08 6.47
N ASN A 17 -16.21 9.21 7.36
CA ASN A 17 -17.24 9.58 8.35
C ASN A 17 -16.67 10.10 9.68
N TYR A 18 -15.36 10.30 9.77
CA TYR A 18 -14.72 10.91 10.94
C TYR A 18 -15.24 12.34 11.17
N SER A 19 -15.68 12.63 12.39
CA SER A 19 -16.28 13.92 12.77
C SER A 19 -15.85 14.42 14.15
N GLN A 20 -14.91 13.74 14.80
CA GLN A 20 -14.55 13.97 16.20
C GLN A 20 -13.60 15.16 16.41
N GLY A 21 -12.98 15.70 15.35
CA GLY A 21 -12.21 16.95 15.38
C GLY A 21 -10.85 16.90 16.09
N GLY A 22 -10.45 15.76 16.65
CA GLY A 22 -9.13 15.52 17.27
C GLY A 22 -9.15 15.68 18.79
N TRP A 23 -8.06 16.23 19.33
CA TRP A 23 -7.85 16.39 20.77
C TRP A 23 -7.66 17.85 21.16
N VAL A 24 -7.95 18.18 22.42
CA VAL A 24 -7.86 19.56 22.96
C VAL A 24 -6.42 20.05 22.94
N ASP A 25 -5.47 19.20 23.33
CA ASP A 25 -4.05 19.49 23.31
C ASP A 25 -3.21 18.26 22.95
N ALA A 26 -1.90 18.46 22.84
CA ALA A 26 -0.95 17.40 22.53
C ALA A 26 -0.90 16.29 23.60
N GLN A 27 -1.10 16.61 24.88
CA GLN A 27 -1.02 15.62 25.95
C GLN A 27 -2.20 14.65 25.87
N ASP A 28 -3.39 15.14 25.56
CA ASP A 28 -4.58 14.31 25.35
C ASP A 28 -4.46 13.46 24.08
N ALA A 29 -3.86 13.99 23.02
CA ALA A 29 -3.52 13.22 21.82
C ALA A 29 -2.52 12.08 22.13
N GLU A 30 -1.48 12.35 22.92
CA GLU A 30 -0.52 11.33 23.34
C GLU A 30 -1.13 10.25 24.24
N LYS A 31 -2.03 10.63 25.15
CA LYS A 31 -2.79 9.66 25.97
C LYS A 31 -3.67 8.78 25.09
N ALA A 32 -4.36 9.36 24.11
CA ALA A 32 -5.18 8.59 23.17
C ALA A 32 -4.34 7.62 22.33
N ALA A 33 -3.15 8.04 21.87
CA ALA A 33 -2.20 7.17 21.17
C ALA A 33 -1.74 6.00 22.05
N GLN A 34 -1.48 6.25 23.34
CA GLN A 34 -1.19 5.20 24.31
C GLN A 34 -2.36 4.23 24.45
N SER A 35 -3.59 4.73 24.61
CA SER A 35 -4.78 3.88 24.70
C SER A 35 -4.96 2.98 23.46
N VAL A 36 -4.82 3.54 22.25
CA VAL A 36 -4.88 2.77 21.01
C VAL A 36 -3.79 1.70 20.95
N TRP A 37 -2.56 2.05 21.36
CA TRP A 37 -1.46 1.08 21.44
C TRP A 37 -1.73 -0.03 22.45
N ASP A 38 -2.27 0.29 23.62
CA ASP A 38 -2.57 -0.71 24.66
C ASP A 38 -3.74 -1.61 24.26
N MET A 39 -4.68 -1.12 23.46
CA MET A 39 -5.81 -1.88 22.94
C MET A 39 -5.42 -2.85 21.81
N PHE A 40 -4.55 -2.42 20.88
CA PHE A 40 -4.30 -3.13 19.62
C PHE A 40 -2.85 -3.57 19.38
N GLY A 41 -1.90 -2.96 20.08
CA GLY A 41 -0.49 -3.34 20.11
C GLY A 41 -0.24 -4.57 21.02
N PRO A 42 1.04 -4.86 21.36
CA PRO A 42 1.41 -5.91 22.29
C PRO A 42 0.61 -5.86 23.58
N VAL A 43 0.20 -7.02 24.10
CA VAL A 43 -0.60 -7.10 25.32
C VAL A 43 0.20 -6.55 26.50
N PRO A 44 -0.27 -5.48 27.18
CA PRO A 44 0.43 -4.94 28.34
C PRO A 44 0.35 -5.91 29.52
N PRO A 45 1.39 -6.02 30.36
CA PRO A 45 1.35 -6.85 31.56
C PRO A 45 0.40 -6.25 32.61
N GLY A 46 -0.45 -7.08 33.20
CA GLY A 46 -1.21 -6.74 34.42
C GLY A 46 -2.34 -5.72 34.27
N GLY A 47 -2.75 -5.36 33.05
CA GLY A 47 -3.80 -4.37 32.81
C GLY A 47 -5.17 -4.97 32.51
N ASN A 48 -6.23 -4.25 32.93
CA ASN A 48 -7.60 -4.48 32.48
C ASN A 48 -7.89 -3.48 31.34
N VAL A 49 -7.38 -3.78 30.14
CA VAL A 49 -7.59 -2.98 28.92
C VAL A 49 -8.63 -3.68 28.08
N ASP A 50 -9.63 -2.94 27.58
CA ASP A 50 -10.58 -3.48 26.61
C ASP A 50 -9.84 -3.83 25.33
N ARG A 51 -9.86 -5.11 24.94
CA ARG A 51 -9.18 -5.60 23.74
C ARG A 51 -10.19 -6.13 22.74
N PRO A 52 -10.65 -5.31 21.77
CA PRO A 52 -11.68 -5.70 20.81
C PRO A 52 -11.32 -6.93 19.97
N PHE A 53 -10.01 -7.16 19.75
CA PHE A 53 -9.50 -8.33 19.03
C PHE A 53 -8.89 -9.39 19.96
N GLY A 54 -9.22 -9.36 21.25
CA GLY A 54 -8.63 -10.25 22.26
C GLY A 54 -7.10 -10.12 22.31
N SER A 55 -6.38 -11.23 22.31
CA SER A 55 -4.92 -11.25 22.35
C SER A 55 -4.24 -10.98 20.99
N ALA A 56 -5.00 -10.74 19.93
CA ALA A 56 -4.43 -10.38 18.64
C ALA A 56 -3.70 -9.03 18.71
N VAL A 57 -2.62 -8.92 17.93
CA VAL A 57 -1.77 -7.73 17.86
C VAL A 57 -1.60 -7.35 16.40
N VAL A 58 -2.04 -6.14 16.05
CA VAL A 58 -1.91 -5.60 14.70
C VAL A 58 -0.45 -5.36 14.34
N ASP A 59 -0.14 -5.29 13.05
CA ASP A 59 1.21 -5.00 12.56
C ASP A 59 1.47 -3.49 12.40
N GLY A 60 0.49 -2.65 12.72
CA GLY A 60 0.63 -1.21 12.54
C GLY A 60 -0.68 -0.45 12.59
N PHE A 61 -0.56 0.84 12.34
CA PHE A 61 -1.68 1.78 12.28
C PHE A 61 -1.62 2.59 10.99
N ASP A 62 -2.79 2.83 10.39
CA ASP A 62 -2.98 3.66 9.22
C ASP A 62 -3.78 4.91 9.57
N PHE A 63 -3.39 6.04 9.01
CA PHE A 63 -4.05 7.33 9.20
C PHE A 63 -4.79 7.69 7.91
N ASP A 64 -6.10 7.46 7.90
CA ASP A 64 -7.01 7.75 6.80
C ASP A 64 -7.93 8.91 7.19
N PHE A 65 -7.36 10.01 7.70
CA PHE A 65 -8.15 11.17 8.08
C PHE A 65 -8.50 11.99 6.85
N GLU A 66 -9.77 11.97 6.47
CA GLU A 66 -10.33 12.76 5.36
C GLU A 66 -10.88 14.14 5.82
N SER A 67 -10.63 14.49 7.08
CA SER A 67 -10.96 15.78 7.69
C SER A 67 -9.91 16.13 8.73
N THR A 68 -9.70 17.43 8.98
CA THR A 68 -8.69 17.90 9.94
C THR A 68 -8.99 17.39 11.35
N ALA A 69 -7.96 16.87 12.02
CA ALA A 69 -8.02 16.47 13.43
C ALA A 69 -6.94 17.23 14.22
N ASN A 70 -7.36 18.02 15.20
CA ASN A 70 -6.46 18.78 16.07
C ASN A 70 -5.49 17.84 16.79
N ASN A 71 -4.21 18.21 16.83
CA ASN A 71 -3.14 17.49 17.51
C ASN A 71 -2.84 16.07 16.97
N LEU A 72 -3.20 15.78 15.71
CA LEU A 72 -2.93 14.49 15.08
C LEU A 72 -1.43 14.17 14.94
N GLU A 73 -0.58 15.20 14.84
CA GLU A 73 0.87 15.04 14.78
C GLU A 73 1.43 14.49 16.10
N ALA A 74 0.93 14.99 17.25
CA ALA A 74 1.32 14.50 18.57
C ALA A 74 0.87 13.04 18.76
N PHE A 75 -0.36 12.71 18.34
CA PHE A 75 -0.87 11.34 18.32
C PHE A 75 0.03 10.41 17.48
N GLY A 76 0.37 10.83 16.25
CA GLY A 76 1.24 10.07 15.34
C GLY A 76 2.67 9.89 15.85
N ALA A 77 3.28 10.95 16.39
CA ALA A 77 4.62 10.90 16.96
C ALA A 77 4.68 9.94 18.16
N LYS A 78 3.65 9.95 19.02
CA LYS A 78 3.54 9.03 20.16
C LYS A 78 3.41 7.57 19.70
N LEU A 79 2.54 7.28 18.74
CA LEU A 79 2.40 5.93 18.19
C LEU A 79 3.72 5.42 17.59
N ARG A 80 4.39 6.24 16.77
CA ARG A 80 5.71 5.91 16.21
C ARG A 80 6.71 5.56 17.32
N SER A 81 6.78 6.39 18.35
CA SER A 81 7.67 6.18 19.49
C SER A 81 7.37 4.88 20.25
N LEU A 82 6.10 4.53 20.45
CA LEU A 82 5.69 3.27 21.07
C LEU A 82 6.07 2.06 20.21
N MET A 83 5.83 2.16 18.91
CA MET A 83 6.19 1.13 17.93
C MET A 83 7.70 0.88 17.86
N ASP A 84 8.52 1.92 17.91
CA ASP A 84 9.98 1.80 17.89
C ASP A 84 10.54 1.16 19.17
N ARG A 85 9.88 1.39 20.31
CA ARG A 85 10.25 0.78 21.60
C ARG A 85 9.75 -0.66 21.77
N ALA A 86 8.87 -1.14 20.90
CA ALA A 86 8.27 -2.47 20.99
C ALA A 86 9.26 -3.64 20.70
N GLY A 87 10.53 -3.34 20.48
CA GLY A 87 11.61 -4.32 20.43
C GLY A 87 11.69 -5.06 19.09
N ARG A 88 11.66 -6.39 19.13
CA ARG A 88 12.00 -7.25 17.98
C ARG A 88 10.94 -7.30 16.87
N ARG A 89 9.68 -6.93 17.16
CA ARG A 89 8.61 -6.88 16.16
C ARG A 89 8.62 -5.53 15.48
N ARG A 90 8.70 -5.53 14.15
CA ARG A 90 8.51 -4.33 13.35
C ARG A 90 7.02 -4.02 13.25
N PHE A 91 6.67 -2.77 13.51
CA PHE A 91 5.34 -2.21 13.26
C PHE A 91 5.42 -1.14 12.16
N TYR A 92 4.33 -0.95 11.43
CA TYR A 92 4.22 0.00 10.33
C TYR A 92 3.29 1.16 10.67
N LEU A 93 3.74 2.38 10.43
CA LEU A 93 2.87 3.57 10.52
C LEU A 93 2.62 4.06 9.11
N THR A 94 1.36 4.21 8.73
CA THR A 94 0.97 4.50 7.35
C THR A 94 -0.04 5.63 7.29
N ALA A 95 -0.19 6.22 6.12
CA ALA A 95 -1.20 7.25 5.89
C ALA A 95 -1.86 7.07 4.52
N SER A 96 -3.11 7.51 4.40
CA SER A 96 -3.92 7.42 3.18
C SER A 96 -4.42 8.80 2.75
N PRO A 97 -3.56 9.78 2.45
CA PRO A 97 -4.00 11.11 2.02
C PRO A 97 -4.66 11.06 0.64
N GLN A 98 -5.47 12.07 0.33
CA GLN A 98 -5.98 12.31 -1.01
C GLN A 98 -4.87 12.84 -1.94
N CYS A 99 -5.08 12.77 -3.26
CA CYS A 99 -4.06 13.19 -4.23
C CYS A 99 -3.82 14.70 -4.28
N VAL A 100 -4.76 15.52 -3.78
CA VAL A 100 -4.60 16.98 -3.75
C VAL A 100 -3.38 17.30 -2.89
N PHE A 101 -2.43 18.04 -3.46
CA PHE A 101 -1.16 18.29 -2.81
C PHE A 101 -0.96 19.80 -2.57
N PRO A 102 -0.69 20.24 -1.32
CA PRO A 102 -0.67 19.45 -0.08
C PRO A 102 -2.07 18.93 0.30
N ASP A 103 -2.13 17.77 0.97
CA ASP A 103 -3.39 17.20 1.46
C ASP A 103 -3.98 18.04 2.60
N ALA A 104 -5.25 18.41 2.49
CA ALA A 104 -5.87 19.37 3.41
C ALA A 104 -5.99 18.85 4.86
N ALA A 105 -6.21 17.55 5.05
CA ALA A 105 -6.42 16.96 6.37
C ALA A 105 -5.10 16.48 7.00
N MET A 106 -4.16 16.03 6.17
CA MET A 106 -3.00 15.26 6.59
C MET A 106 -1.66 15.95 6.35
N ALA A 107 -1.58 17.08 5.62
CA ALA A 107 -0.29 17.70 5.31
C ALA A 107 0.60 18.00 6.53
N PRO A 108 0.09 18.57 7.64
CA PRO A 108 0.90 18.77 8.84
C PRO A 108 1.45 17.46 9.40
N THR A 109 0.61 16.44 9.52
CA THR A 109 0.98 15.11 10.02
C THR A 109 1.99 14.41 9.12
N LEU A 110 1.80 14.47 7.80
CA LEU A 110 2.73 13.94 6.80
C LEU A 110 4.12 14.58 6.91
N HIS A 111 4.21 15.84 7.33
CA HIS A 111 5.50 16.51 7.53
C HIS A 111 6.17 16.15 8.85
N ASN A 112 5.39 15.88 9.91
CA ASN A 112 5.89 15.77 11.28
C ASN A 112 5.99 14.33 11.81
N ALA A 113 5.34 13.34 11.19
CA ALA A 113 5.41 11.93 11.59
C ALA A 113 6.21 11.08 10.59
N ALA A 114 6.93 10.08 11.11
CA ALA A 114 7.74 9.16 10.31
C ALA A 114 6.92 7.95 9.82
N PHE A 115 6.30 8.12 8.65
CA PHE A 115 5.54 7.05 7.98
C PHE A 115 6.45 6.04 7.25
N ASP A 116 6.09 4.76 7.29
CA ASP A 116 6.74 3.69 6.53
C ASP A 116 6.25 3.68 5.07
N PHE A 117 4.95 3.88 4.86
CA PHE A 117 4.36 4.05 3.53
C PHE A 117 3.10 4.91 3.53
N VAL A 118 2.88 5.58 2.40
CA VAL A 118 1.75 6.47 2.16
C VAL A 118 0.99 6.00 0.93
N MET A 119 -0.32 5.79 1.08
CA MET A 119 -1.23 5.23 0.09
C MET A 119 -2.14 6.32 -0.45
N VAL A 120 -1.58 7.11 -1.37
CA VAL A 120 -2.25 8.29 -1.89
C VAL A 120 -3.48 7.89 -2.71
N GLN A 121 -4.63 8.45 -2.36
CA GLN A 121 -5.92 8.19 -3.01
C GLN A 121 -6.01 8.97 -4.33
N PHE A 122 -5.61 8.36 -5.45
CA PHE A 122 -5.72 8.96 -6.79
C PHE A 122 -7.09 8.69 -7.43
N TYR A 123 -8.16 9.04 -6.71
CA TYR A 123 -9.55 8.95 -7.15
C TYR A 123 -10.38 10.05 -6.45
N ASN A 124 -11.65 10.20 -6.86
CA ASN A 124 -12.59 11.21 -6.33
C ASN A 124 -12.12 12.68 -6.39
N ASN A 125 -11.03 12.97 -7.11
CA ASN A 125 -10.41 14.29 -7.20
C ASN A 125 -9.91 14.59 -8.62
N TRP A 126 -9.64 15.86 -8.91
CA TRP A 126 -9.12 16.29 -10.22
C TRP A 126 -7.75 15.67 -10.55
N CYS A 127 -6.97 15.30 -9.53
CA CYS A 127 -5.68 14.62 -9.68
C CYS A 127 -5.79 13.09 -9.82
N SER A 128 -7.01 12.57 -9.97
CA SER A 128 -7.29 11.15 -10.14
C SER A 128 -6.45 10.49 -11.26
N VAL A 129 -6.11 9.21 -11.07
CA VAL A 129 -5.43 8.38 -12.08
C VAL A 129 -6.26 8.24 -13.37
N SER A 130 -7.57 8.45 -13.30
CA SER A 130 -8.43 8.55 -14.49
C SER A 130 -8.08 9.70 -15.41
N ASN A 131 -7.33 10.70 -14.93
CA ASN A 131 -6.84 11.82 -15.72
C ASN A 131 -5.41 11.62 -16.24
N PHE A 132 -4.83 10.43 -16.06
CA PHE A 132 -3.57 10.04 -16.69
C PHE A 132 -3.67 10.13 -18.22
N GLN A 133 -2.67 10.74 -18.85
CA GLN A 133 -2.57 10.95 -20.29
C GLN A 133 -1.58 9.96 -20.90
N ILE A 134 -2.10 8.97 -21.64
CA ILE A 134 -1.29 7.95 -22.32
C ILE A 134 -0.43 8.61 -23.40
N GLY A 135 0.86 8.28 -23.42
CA GLY A 135 1.82 8.80 -24.42
C GLY A 135 2.38 10.19 -24.10
N SER A 136 1.87 10.87 -23.06
CA SER A 136 2.44 12.14 -22.61
C SER A 136 3.64 11.92 -21.69
N ALA A 137 4.72 12.66 -21.93
CA ALA A 137 5.89 12.68 -21.06
C ALA A 137 5.60 13.38 -19.73
N THR A 138 4.73 14.41 -19.75
CA THR A 138 4.31 15.19 -18.58
C THR A 138 2.85 14.88 -18.23
N GLN A 139 2.54 14.83 -16.94
CA GLN A 139 1.19 14.56 -16.44
C GLN A 139 0.70 15.81 -15.69
N ASN A 140 -0.19 16.59 -16.31
CA ASN A 140 -0.64 17.86 -15.72
C ASN A 140 -1.66 17.68 -14.59
N ALA A 141 -2.45 16.59 -14.64
CA ALA A 141 -3.49 16.31 -13.65
C ALA A 141 -3.06 15.19 -12.68
N PHE A 142 -2.61 14.05 -13.20
CA PHE A 142 -2.13 12.93 -12.37
C PHE A 142 -0.77 13.26 -11.74
N ASN A 143 -0.80 13.92 -10.59
CA ASN A 143 0.34 14.52 -9.90
C ASN A 143 1.14 13.52 -9.04
N PHE A 144 1.33 12.29 -9.52
CA PHE A 144 2.07 11.29 -8.77
C PHE A 144 3.50 11.74 -8.47
N ASP A 145 4.10 12.57 -9.32
CA ASP A 145 5.46 13.10 -9.22
C ASP A 145 5.69 14.11 -8.08
N ASP A 146 4.64 14.71 -7.52
CA ASP A 146 4.73 15.55 -6.31
C ASP A 146 5.11 14.71 -5.08
N TRP A 147 4.60 13.49 -4.98
CA TRP A 147 4.77 12.63 -3.81
C TRP A 147 6.21 12.13 -3.60
N PRO A 148 6.97 11.73 -4.64
CA PRO A 148 8.40 11.53 -4.54
C PRO A 148 9.18 12.77 -4.09
N TRP A 149 8.75 13.99 -4.45
CA TRP A 149 9.37 15.21 -3.97
C TRP A 149 9.15 15.40 -2.46
N TRP A 150 7.94 15.13 -1.97
CA TRP A 150 7.63 15.12 -0.54
C TRP A 150 8.39 14.02 0.20
N ALA A 151 8.40 12.80 -0.34
CA ALA A 151 8.99 11.62 0.31
C ALA A 151 10.46 11.87 0.71
N ARG A 152 11.24 12.53 -0.17
CA ARG A 152 12.65 12.88 0.09
C ARG A 152 12.86 13.87 1.25
N ARG A 153 11.81 14.57 1.68
CA ARG A 153 11.81 15.60 2.73
C ARG A 153 10.97 15.24 3.95
N SER A 154 10.34 14.07 3.94
CA SER A 154 9.58 13.57 5.09
C SER A 154 10.51 13.15 6.23
N GLN A 155 9.94 12.94 7.43
CA GLN A 155 10.70 12.42 8.58
C GLN A 155 11.30 11.02 8.33
N ASN A 156 10.80 10.30 7.33
CA ASN A 156 11.41 9.07 6.84
C ASN A 156 11.69 9.18 5.33
N PRO A 157 12.90 9.61 4.91
CA PRO A 157 13.25 9.72 3.49
C PRO A 157 13.19 8.39 2.69
N LYS A 158 13.03 7.24 3.38
CA LYS A 158 12.84 5.92 2.77
C LYS A 158 11.36 5.52 2.64
N VAL A 159 10.42 6.39 3.01
CA VAL A 159 8.97 6.18 2.90
C VAL A 159 8.60 5.72 1.49
N LYS A 160 7.66 4.78 1.41
CA LYS A 160 7.15 4.27 0.14
C LYS A 160 5.80 4.89 -0.22
N VAL A 161 5.66 5.36 -1.46
CA VAL A 161 4.43 5.97 -1.99
C VAL A 161 3.71 4.94 -2.84
N PHE A 162 2.45 4.67 -2.51
CA PHE A 162 1.58 3.75 -3.23
C PHE A 162 0.58 4.53 -4.07
N LEU A 163 0.29 4.00 -5.26
CA LEU A 163 -0.78 4.47 -6.12
C LEU A 163 -2.12 3.89 -5.64
N GLY A 164 -2.93 4.68 -4.96
CA GLY A 164 -4.30 4.30 -4.57
C GLY A 164 -5.26 4.37 -5.74
N VAL A 165 -5.95 3.26 -6.02
CA VAL A 165 -6.94 3.14 -7.09
C VAL A 165 -8.24 2.53 -6.55
N LEU A 166 -9.35 2.79 -7.24
CA LEU A 166 -10.60 2.09 -6.97
C LEU A 166 -10.52 0.66 -7.51
N ALA A 167 -11.03 -0.32 -6.76
CA ALA A 167 -11.03 -1.73 -7.16
C ALA A 167 -12.18 -2.10 -8.11
N ASN A 168 -13.20 -1.26 -8.21
CA ASN A 168 -14.36 -1.48 -9.06
C ASN A 168 -15.06 -0.15 -9.39
N LYS A 169 -15.89 -0.14 -10.44
CA LYS A 169 -16.61 1.04 -10.95
C LYS A 169 -17.57 1.65 -9.92
N GLY A 170 -18.13 0.85 -9.01
CA GLY A 170 -19.08 1.29 -7.99
C GLY A 170 -18.46 1.92 -6.75
N ALA A 171 -17.13 1.96 -6.65
CA ALA A 171 -16.43 2.40 -5.44
C ALA A 171 -16.22 3.92 -5.34
N GLY A 172 -16.56 4.67 -6.40
CA GLY A 172 -16.35 6.11 -6.49
C GLY A 172 -16.06 6.56 -7.93
N ALA A 173 -15.67 7.83 -8.08
CA ALA A 173 -15.24 8.40 -9.36
C ALA A 173 -13.74 8.16 -9.59
N GLY A 174 -13.37 7.79 -10.81
CA GLY A 174 -11.96 7.64 -11.21
C GLY A 174 -11.46 6.20 -11.35
N PHE A 175 -12.34 5.20 -11.32
CA PHE A 175 -11.98 3.82 -11.63
C PHE A 175 -11.40 3.72 -13.05
N ILE A 176 -10.24 3.06 -13.16
CA ILE A 176 -9.62 2.71 -14.45
C ILE A 176 -9.16 1.26 -14.43
N HIS A 177 -9.03 0.68 -15.62
CA HIS A 177 -8.48 -0.66 -15.83
C HIS A 177 -7.83 -0.72 -17.23
N GLY A 178 -7.35 -1.91 -17.61
CA GLY A 178 -6.71 -2.20 -18.88
C GLY A 178 -5.40 -1.44 -19.08
N GLU A 179 -5.20 -1.00 -20.32
CA GLU A 179 -3.94 -0.36 -20.71
C GLU A 179 -3.67 0.92 -19.92
N LYS A 180 -4.70 1.73 -19.63
CA LYS A 180 -4.56 2.98 -18.88
C LYS A 180 -3.97 2.76 -17.48
N LEU A 181 -4.49 1.78 -16.75
CA LEU A 181 -3.97 1.43 -15.42
C LEU A 181 -2.54 0.92 -15.52
N LYS A 182 -2.27 0.03 -16.49
CA LYS A 182 -0.94 -0.52 -16.72
C LYS A 182 0.11 0.55 -17.01
N VAL A 183 -0.18 1.52 -17.87
CA VAL A 183 0.76 2.60 -18.20
C VAL A 183 0.90 3.62 -17.06
N ALA A 184 -0.15 3.88 -16.28
CA ALA A 184 -0.08 4.71 -15.09
C ALA A 184 0.83 4.06 -14.02
N ILE A 185 0.69 2.76 -13.76
CA ILE A 185 1.59 2.00 -12.87
C ILE A 185 3.02 2.04 -13.41
N ALA A 186 3.22 1.87 -14.72
CA ALA A 186 4.54 1.95 -15.33
C ALA A 186 5.18 3.35 -15.20
N TYR A 187 4.39 4.42 -15.27
CA TYR A 187 4.83 5.78 -15.00
C TYR A 187 5.25 5.94 -13.54
N SER A 188 4.43 5.51 -12.58
CA SER A 188 4.74 5.60 -11.15
C SER A 188 5.99 4.79 -10.76
N LYS A 189 6.24 3.64 -11.41
CA LYS A 189 7.45 2.82 -11.20
C LYS A 189 8.77 3.52 -11.55
N LYS A 190 8.74 4.65 -12.26
CA LYS A 190 9.95 5.46 -12.55
C LYS A 190 10.53 6.11 -11.29
N PHE A 191 9.72 6.29 -10.25
CA PHE A 191 10.14 6.94 -9.01
C PHE A 191 10.64 5.92 -7.98
N SER A 192 11.80 6.17 -7.37
CA SER A 192 12.41 5.25 -6.39
C SER A 192 11.60 5.09 -5.08
N SER A 193 10.74 6.06 -4.77
CA SER A 193 9.80 6.00 -3.66
C SER A 193 8.59 5.12 -3.96
N PHE A 194 8.34 4.70 -5.21
CA PHE A 194 7.18 3.86 -5.53
C PHE A 194 7.19 2.55 -4.73
N GLY A 195 6.10 2.31 -4.00
CA GLY A 195 5.90 1.16 -3.12
C GLY A 195 4.99 0.08 -3.68
N GLY A 196 4.06 0.45 -4.56
CA GLY A 196 3.05 -0.46 -5.10
C GLY A 196 1.72 0.23 -5.36
N VAL A 197 0.64 -0.55 -5.34
CA VAL A 197 -0.74 -0.10 -5.58
C VAL A 197 -1.59 -0.42 -4.35
N MET A 198 -2.38 0.56 -3.89
CA MET A 198 -3.44 0.37 -2.90
C MET A 198 -4.78 0.29 -3.66
N MET A 199 -5.71 -0.56 -3.20
CA MET A 199 -7.00 -0.76 -3.86
C MET A 199 -8.14 -0.56 -2.87
N TRP A 200 -9.01 0.40 -3.15
CA TRP A 200 -10.24 0.65 -2.39
C TRP A 200 -11.44 -0.07 -3.02
N ASP A 201 -12.03 -1.08 -2.39
CA ASP A 201 -11.59 -1.84 -1.22
C ASP A 201 -11.62 -3.35 -1.51
N MET A 202 -11.47 -4.19 -0.48
CA MET A 202 -11.52 -5.64 -0.66
C MET A 202 -12.88 -6.15 -1.12
N SER A 203 -13.99 -5.58 -0.66
CA SER A 203 -15.33 -6.01 -1.09
C SER A 203 -15.51 -5.78 -2.60
N GLN A 204 -15.04 -4.63 -3.08
CA GLN A 204 -15.05 -4.24 -4.48
C GLN A 204 -14.09 -5.11 -5.30
N LEU A 205 -12.89 -5.40 -4.78
CA LEU A 205 -11.91 -6.27 -5.39
C LEU A 205 -12.40 -7.71 -5.50
N TYR A 206 -13.07 -8.22 -4.46
CA TYR A 206 -13.64 -9.55 -4.42
C TYR A 206 -14.76 -9.72 -5.46
N ALA A 207 -15.60 -8.70 -5.63
CA ALA A 207 -16.59 -8.66 -6.69
C ALA A 207 -15.94 -8.59 -8.09
N ASN A 208 -14.81 -7.89 -8.22
CA ASN A 208 -14.08 -7.70 -9.47
C ASN A 208 -12.93 -8.71 -9.64
N LYS A 209 -13.29 -9.98 -9.93
CA LYS A 209 -12.39 -11.14 -9.96
C LYS A 209 -11.14 -11.02 -10.86
N ARG A 210 -11.11 -10.10 -11.83
CA ARG A 210 -9.98 -9.93 -12.77
C ARG A 210 -9.01 -8.81 -12.38
N PHE A 211 -9.46 -7.85 -11.57
CA PHE A 211 -8.70 -6.63 -11.31
C PHE A 211 -7.41 -6.87 -10.53
N LEU A 212 -7.48 -7.79 -9.57
CA LEU A 212 -6.29 -8.21 -8.82
C LEU A 212 -5.18 -8.73 -9.74
N ALA A 213 -5.52 -9.64 -10.65
CA ALA A 213 -4.55 -10.22 -11.58
C ALA A 213 -3.98 -9.15 -12.51
N GLU A 214 -4.81 -8.19 -12.94
CA GLU A 214 -4.39 -7.06 -13.76
C GLU A 214 -3.34 -6.19 -13.06
N VAL A 215 -3.62 -5.77 -11.82
CA VAL A 215 -2.69 -4.97 -11.00
C VAL A 215 -1.38 -5.73 -10.75
N VAL A 216 -1.46 -7.01 -10.39
CA VAL A 216 -0.28 -7.86 -10.16
C VAL A 216 0.56 -8.00 -11.44
N ASN A 217 -0.08 -8.15 -12.60
CA ASN A 217 0.60 -8.24 -13.88
C ASN A 217 1.26 -6.90 -14.28
N ALA A 218 0.62 -5.76 -14.00
CA ALA A 218 1.21 -4.45 -14.25
C ALA A 218 2.40 -4.14 -13.31
N LEU A 219 2.33 -4.62 -12.06
CA LEU A 219 3.41 -4.49 -11.08
C LEU A 219 4.59 -5.39 -11.41
N ALA A 220 4.36 -6.55 -12.03
CA ALA A 220 5.43 -7.45 -12.47
C ALA A 220 6.51 -6.69 -13.25
N LYS A 221 7.78 -6.99 -12.97
CA LYS A 221 8.87 -6.56 -13.85
C LYS A 221 8.64 -7.25 -15.19
N TRP A 222 8.66 -6.48 -16.28
CA TRP A 222 8.81 -7.05 -17.61
C TRP A 222 10.12 -7.82 -17.61
N VAL A 223 10.06 -9.15 -17.55
CA VAL A 223 11.17 -9.94 -18.09
C VAL A 223 11.09 -9.67 -19.58
N LEU A 224 12.04 -8.88 -20.08
CA LEU A 224 12.24 -8.73 -21.51
C LEU A 224 12.52 -10.15 -22.02
N ILE A 225 11.52 -10.83 -22.58
CA ILE A 225 11.81 -11.85 -23.57
C ILE A 225 12.33 -11.01 -24.73
N CYS A 226 13.66 -10.80 -24.76
CA CYS A 226 14.30 -10.35 -25.97
C CYS A 226 13.73 -11.21 -27.09
N LYS A 227 13.09 -10.57 -28.07
CA LYS A 227 12.78 -11.20 -29.35
C LYS A 227 14.04 -11.94 -29.77
N LEU A 228 14.00 -13.27 -29.74
CA LEU A 228 15.01 -14.06 -30.44
C LEU A 228 15.00 -13.54 -31.89
N PRO A 229 16.17 -13.23 -32.48
CA PRO A 229 16.23 -12.83 -33.87
C PRO A 229 15.61 -13.95 -34.70
N ARG A 230 14.91 -13.58 -35.78
CA ARG A 230 14.32 -14.51 -36.74
C ARG A 230 15.42 -15.48 -37.21
N LEU A 231 15.42 -16.69 -36.67
CA LEU A 231 16.23 -17.79 -37.18
C LEU A 231 15.34 -18.52 -38.19
N GLY A 232 15.64 -18.29 -39.47
CA GLY A 232 15.08 -19.10 -40.55
C GLY A 232 15.86 -20.41 -40.62
N ASP A 233 15.34 -21.46 -40.01
CA ASP A 233 15.34 -22.83 -40.54
C ASP A 233 14.54 -23.74 -39.58
N TRP A 234 13.65 -24.58 -40.10
CA TRP A 234 12.71 -25.41 -39.33
C TRP A 234 13.28 -26.79 -38.94
N ARG A 235 14.56 -27.06 -39.22
CA ARG A 235 15.12 -28.43 -39.09
C ARG A 235 15.83 -28.75 -37.78
N ASP A 236 16.07 -27.79 -36.88
CA ASP A 236 16.77 -28.05 -35.61
C ASP A 236 15.87 -28.17 -34.36
N ALA A 237 14.54 -28.02 -34.51
CA ALA A 237 13.62 -28.09 -33.37
C ALA A 237 13.30 -29.52 -32.88
N TRP A 238 13.65 -30.56 -33.65
CA TRP A 238 13.29 -31.94 -33.31
C TRP A 238 14.33 -32.66 -32.43
N THR A 239 15.59 -32.22 -32.46
CA THR A 239 16.69 -32.89 -31.75
C THR A 239 16.81 -32.45 -30.28
N LEU A 240 16.28 -31.27 -29.92
CA LEU A 240 16.22 -30.82 -28.53
C LEU A 240 15.03 -31.39 -27.72
N TYR A 241 14.01 -31.93 -28.39
CA TYR A 241 12.79 -32.41 -27.74
C TYR A 241 12.88 -33.86 -27.19
N LYS A 242 13.88 -34.66 -27.61
CA LYS A 242 14.01 -36.09 -27.26
C LYS A 242 15.00 -36.43 -26.12
N ARG A 243 15.53 -35.46 -25.37
CA ARG A 243 16.49 -35.71 -24.26
C ARG A 243 16.11 -35.09 -22.91
N GLN A 244 14.87 -35.27 -22.47
CA GLN A 244 14.51 -35.06 -21.05
C GLN A 244 13.60 -36.22 -20.58
N PRO A 245 13.96 -36.94 -19.50
CA PRO A 245 13.12 -37.97 -18.91
C PRO A 245 11.88 -37.35 -18.24
N VAL A 246 10.81 -38.13 -18.26
CA VAL A 246 9.49 -37.86 -17.66
C VAL A 246 9.62 -37.47 -16.18
N LEU A 247 9.22 -36.25 -15.83
CA LEU A 247 8.77 -35.86 -14.49
C LEU A 247 7.84 -34.66 -14.61
N GLY A 248 6.71 -34.74 -13.92
CA GLY A 248 5.53 -33.90 -14.11
C GLY A 248 5.79 -32.39 -13.99
N TYR A 249 4.90 -31.63 -14.64
CA TYR A 249 4.85 -30.18 -14.64
C TYR A 249 4.88 -29.60 -13.22
N VAL A 250 6.05 -29.14 -12.78
CA VAL A 250 6.22 -28.13 -11.75
C VAL A 250 7.21 -27.09 -12.28
N THR A 251 6.72 -26.11 -13.03
CA THR A 251 7.52 -24.92 -13.35
C THR A 251 7.59 -24.03 -12.11
N LYS A 252 8.65 -24.22 -11.33
CA LYS A 252 9.03 -23.39 -10.18
C LYS A 252 9.59 -22.06 -10.71
N TRP A 253 8.81 -20.99 -10.65
CA TRP A 253 9.24 -19.64 -11.01
C TRP A 253 9.97 -18.97 -9.83
N PHE A 254 11.25 -18.67 -9.98
CA PHE A 254 12.00 -17.84 -9.03
C PHE A 254 11.65 -16.36 -9.26
N LEU A 255 11.05 -15.73 -8.25
CA LEU A 255 10.73 -14.30 -8.20
C LEU A 255 11.69 -13.58 -7.23
N PRO A 256 12.63 -12.75 -7.68
CA PRO A 256 13.28 -11.82 -6.78
C PRO A 256 12.43 -10.55 -6.69
N SER A 257 11.97 -10.23 -5.47
CA SER A 257 11.30 -9.00 -5.04
C SER A 257 9.87 -8.73 -5.54
N ARG A 258 8.85 -9.09 -4.74
CA ARG A 258 7.47 -8.58 -4.89
C ARG A 258 6.83 -8.35 -3.52
N HIS A 259 6.78 -7.09 -3.09
CA HIS A 259 5.94 -6.65 -1.98
C HIS A 259 4.60 -6.26 -2.59
N LEU A 260 3.52 -6.95 -2.23
CA LEU A 260 2.17 -6.43 -2.38
C LEU A 260 1.65 -6.14 -0.97
N VAL A 261 1.63 -4.85 -0.64
CA VAL A 261 0.88 -4.31 0.48
C VAL A 261 -0.49 -3.97 -0.07
N TYR A 262 -1.53 -4.43 0.58
CA TYR A 262 -2.84 -3.92 0.33
C TYR A 262 -3.54 -3.68 1.66
N MET A 263 -4.51 -2.77 1.67
CA MET A 263 -5.07 -2.20 2.88
C MET A 263 -6.59 -2.32 2.89
N PHE A 264 -7.12 -2.34 4.11
CA PHE A 264 -8.46 -2.71 4.47
C PHE A 264 -9.25 -1.58 5.09
N SER A 265 -10.42 -1.34 4.53
CA SER A 265 -11.58 -0.89 5.31
C SER A 265 -12.24 -2.06 6.08
N THR A 266 -11.92 -3.33 5.79
CA THR A 266 -12.14 -4.53 6.67
C THR A 266 -11.46 -5.81 6.10
N THR A 267 -10.41 -6.28 6.79
CA THR A 267 -9.31 -7.30 6.65
C THR A 267 -9.21 -8.43 5.56
N VAL A 268 -7.94 -8.88 5.38
CA VAL A 268 -7.26 -10.07 4.75
C VAL A 268 -6.40 -9.91 3.46
N LEU A 269 -5.09 -9.73 3.61
CA LEU A 269 -4.14 -10.05 2.52
C LEU A 269 -3.00 -10.91 3.11
N THR A 270 -2.12 -11.54 2.30
CA THR A 270 -0.92 -12.37 2.66
C THR A 270 0.46 -12.11 1.90
N TRP A 271 1.64 -12.11 2.57
CA TRP A 271 3.07 -11.79 2.27
C TRP A 271 4.00 -12.71 3.08
N ASP A 272 4.86 -13.44 2.37
CA ASP A 272 5.80 -14.43 2.88
C ASP A 272 7.24 -13.85 3.04
N LYS A 273 7.92 -14.20 4.15
CA LYS A 273 9.36 -13.95 4.36
C LYS A 273 10.15 -15.21 4.01
N ALA A 274 11.05 -15.11 3.04
CA ALA A 274 12.18 -16.04 2.90
C ALA A 274 13.47 -15.36 3.38
N HIS A 275 14.05 -15.95 4.43
CA HIS A 275 15.40 -15.82 5.03
C HIS A 275 16.03 -14.42 5.14
#